data_AF-A0A960K938-F1
#
_entry.id   AF-A0A960K938-F1
#
_cell.length_a   1.000
_cell.length_b   1.000
_cell.length_c   1.000
_cell.angle_alpha   90.00
_cell.angle_beta   90.00
_cell.angle_gamma   90.00
#
_symmetry.space_group_name_H-M   'P 1'
#
loop_
_entity.id
_entity.type
_entity.pdbx_description
1 polymer ?
#
loop_
_entity_poly.entity_id
_entity_poly.type
_entity_poly.pdbx_seq_one_letter_code
_entity_poly.pdbx_strand_id
1 'polypeptide(L)'
;QPRPAPGPLVAAVPAADLGARVPGRVAAAVAAALGIVAAVMLVAGHQPWDGPEVVALTGSHGLHAGDVVAVVPLVAGAWLAAWCLRRDVAA
;
A
#
# COMPACT_ATOMS: atom_id res chain seq x y z
N GLN A 1 -18.79 -16.32 48.91
CA GLN A 1 -18.64 -16.67 47.49
C GLN A 1 -17.25 -16.25 47.03
N PRO A 2 -16.43 -17.13 46.43
CA PRO A 2 -15.10 -16.76 45.93
C PRO A 2 -15.22 -15.90 44.67
N ARG A 3 -14.47 -14.80 44.61
CA ARG A 3 -14.45 -13.83 43.50
C ARG A 3 -13.72 -14.46 42.29
N PRO A 4 -14.27 -14.40 41.06
CA PRO A 4 -13.59 -14.92 39.88
C PRO A 4 -12.28 -14.17 39.64
N ALA A 5 -11.20 -14.91 39.39
CA ALA A 5 -9.89 -14.34 39.10
C ALA A 5 -9.95 -13.49 37.82
N PRO A 6 -9.30 -12.31 37.80
CA PRO A 6 -9.22 -11.51 36.59
C PRO A 6 -8.51 -12.33 35.50
N GLY A 7 -9.21 -12.55 34.38
CA GLY A 7 -8.65 -13.24 33.21
C GLY A 7 -7.44 -12.50 32.65
N PRO A 8 -6.63 -13.15 31.80
CA PRO A 8 -5.44 -12.52 31.23
C PRO A 8 -5.86 -11.26 30.48
N LEU A 9 -5.41 -10.12 31.00
CA LEU A 9 -5.46 -8.84 30.30
C LEU A 9 -4.69 -9.03 29.00
N VAL A 10 -5.41 -9.07 27.88
CA VAL A 10 -4.82 -8.93 26.54
C VAL A 10 -4.19 -7.55 26.54
N ALA A 11 -2.91 -7.49 26.85
CA ALA A 11 -2.15 -6.25 26.82
C ALA A 11 -2.21 -5.73 25.40
N ALA A 12 -2.95 -4.65 25.19
CA ALA A 12 -2.91 -3.90 23.96
C ALA A 12 -1.46 -3.47 23.77
N VAL A 13 -0.76 -4.08 22.80
CA VAL A 13 0.58 -3.64 22.44
C VAL A 13 0.44 -2.18 21.98
N PRO A 14 1.06 -1.21 22.68
CA PRO A 14 0.92 0.18 22.29
C PRO A 14 1.51 0.34 20.89
N ALA A 15 0.82 1.05 20.00
CA ALA A 15 1.24 1.26 18.62
C ALA A 15 2.68 1.83 18.50
N ALA A 16 3.15 2.50 19.56
CA ALA A 16 4.52 2.98 19.72
C ALA A 16 5.57 1.84 19.69
N ASP A 17 5.28 0.66 20.24
CA ASP A 17 6.20 -0.48 20.25
C ASP A 17 6.28 -1.20 18.90
N LEU A 18 5.28 -1.02 18.03
CA LEU A 18 5.28 -1.57 16.67
C LEU A 18 6.21 -0.76 15.76
N GLY A 19 6.22 0.57 15.93
CA GLY A 19 7.08 1.49 15.17
C GLY A 19 8.57 1.30 15.44
N ALA A 20 8.94 0.82 16.63
CA ALA A 20 10.33 0.60 17.02
C ALA A 20 11.00 -0.63 16.35
N ARG A 21 10.24 -1.53 15.72
CA ARG A 21 10.77 -2.81 15.22
C ARG A 21 10.99 -2.90 13.72
N VAL A 22 10.46 -1.95 12.95
CA VAL A 22 10.52 -2.01 11.48
C VAL A 22 11.41 -0.88 10.99
N PRO A 23 12.59 -1.17 10.39
CA PRO A 23 13.39 -0.15 9.73
C PRO A 23 12.50 0.57 8.71
N GLY A 24 12.45 1.90 8.67
CA GLY A 24 11.56 2.61 7.76
C GLY A 24 11.88 2.35 6.28
N ARG A 25 13.07 1.86 5.94
CA ARG A 25 13.39 1.26 4.62
C ARG A 25 12.52 0.05 4.29
N VAL A 26 12.28 -0.84 5.26
CA VAL A 26 11.39 -1.99 5.12
C VAL A 26 9.94 -1.51 5.00
N ALA A 27 9.53 -0.55 5.84
CA ALA A 27 8.19 0.05 5.74
C ALA A 27 7.97 0.73 4.37
N ALA A 28 8.98 1.43 3.85
CA ALA A 28 8.94 2.08 2.55
C ALA A 28 8.85 1.07 1.41
N ALA A 29 9.63 -0.01 1.47
CA ALA A 29 9.57 -1.09 0.49
C ALA A 29 8.19 -1.76 0.46
N VAL A 30 7.61 -2.03 1.64
CA VAL A 30 6.26 -2.62 1.76
C VAL A 30 5.20 -1.66 1.22
N ALA A 31 5.26 -0.36 1.56
CA ALA A 31 4.34 0.65 1.07
C ALA A 31 4.37 0.78 -0.46
N ALA A 32 5.57 0.82 -1.05
CA ALA A 32 5.75 0.86 -2.49
C ALA A 32 5.21 -0.42 -3.16
N ALA A 33 5.52 -1.59 -2.61
CA ALA A 33 5.05 -2.87 -3.12
C ALA A 33 3.52 -2.97 -3.10
N LEU A 34 2.87 -2.55 -2.01
CA LEU A 34 1.41 -2.53 -1.90
C LEU A 34 0.77 -1.59 -2.93
N GLY A 35 1.34 -0.40 -3.14
CA GLY A 35 0.86 0.55 -4.15
C GLY A 35 0.96 -0.02 -5.58
N ILE A 36 2.09 -0.67 -5.90
CA ILE A 36 2.30 -1.32 -7.20
C ILE A 36 1.31 -2.48 -7.39
N VAL A 37 1.17 -3.37 -6.41
CA VAL A 37 0.26 -4.52 -6.50
C VAL A 37 -1.18 -4.05 -6.68
N ALA A 38 -1.63 -3.05 -5.92
CA ALA A 38 -2.97 -2.49 -6.05
C ALA A 38 -3.20 -1.84 -7.43
N ALA A 39 -2.20 -1.13 -7.97
CA ALA A 39 -2.25 -0.59 -9.32
C ALA A 39 -2.37 -1.70 -10.37
N VAL A 40 -1.55 -2.74 -10.28
CA VAL A 40 -1.59 -3.89 -11.20
C VAL A 40 -2.92 -4.64 -11.10
N MET A 41 -3.45 -4.84 -9.90
CA MET A 41 -4.76 -5.49 -9.71
C MET A 41 -5.91 -4.66 -10.29
N LEU A 42 -5.83 -3.33 -10.27
CA LEU A 42 -6.82 -2.48 -10.94
C LEU A 42 -6.76 -2.64 -12.46
N VAL A 43 -5.56 -2.66 -13.04
CA VAL A 43 -5.36 -2.86 -14.49
C VAL A 43 -5.74 -4.27 -14.91
N ALA A 44 -5.35 -5.30 -14.16
CA ALA A 44 -5.57 -6.71 -14.50
C ALA A 44 -6.99 -7.22 -14.15
N GLY A 45 -7.62 -6.62 -13.14
CA GLY A 45 -8.96 -6.98 -12.68
C GLY A 45 -10.08 -6.34 -13.49
N HIS A 46 -9.77 -5.31 -14.28
CA HIS A 46 -10.69 -4.77 -15.26
C HIS A 46 -10.35 -5.34 -16.63
N GLN A 47 -11.39 -5.81 -17.33
CA GLN A 47 -11.31 -6.11 -18.75
C GLN A 47 -10.73 -4.86 -19.47
N PRO A 48 -9.68 -4.97 -20.32
CA PRO A 48 -8.87 -3.83 -20.82
C PRO A 48 -9.60 -2.69 -21.56
N TRP A 49 -10.94 -2.62 -21.58
CA TRP A 49 -11.73 -2.00 -22.65
C TRP A 49 -12.83 -1.03 -22.20
N ASP A 50 -12.96 -0.73 -20.91
CA ASP A 50 -13.93 0.29 -20.47
C ASP A 50 -13.37 1.71 -20.68
N GLY A 51 -13.17 2.07 -21.94
CA GLY A 51 -12.81 3.43 -22.35
C GLY A 51 -12.01 3.49 -23.64
N PRO A 52 -11.95 4.66 -24.29
CA PRO A 52 -11.10 4.86 -25.45
C PRO A 52 -9.63 4.63 -25.12
N GLU A 53 -8.92 4.01 -26.05
CA GLU A 53 -7.46 3.93 -26.02
C GLU A 53 -6.88 5.35 -26.13
N VAL A 54 -5.99 5.70 -25.19
CA VAL A 54 -5.36 7.02 -25.10
C VAL A 54 -3.95 6.98 -25.69
N VAL A 55 -3.22 5.87 -25.50
CA VAL A 55 -1.86 5.69 -26.02
C VAL A 55 -1.65 4.25 -26.46
N ALA A 56 -1.33 4.04 -27.74
CA ALA A 56 -0.90 2.73 -28.23
C ALA A 56 0.53 2.43 -27.78
N LEU A 57 0.72 1.38 -26.97
CA LEU A 57 2.04 0.95 -26.50
C LEU A 57 2.61 -0.16 -27.39
N THR A 58 1.77 -1.11 -27.80
CA THR A 58 2.09 -2.19 -28.75
C THR A 58 0.85 -2.56 -29.58
N GLY A 59 1.00 -3.27 -30.70
CA GLY A 59 -0.10 -3.60 -31.62
C GLY A 59 -1.26 -4.42 -31.04
N SER A 60 -1.14 -4.92 -29.80
CA SER A 60 -2.22 -5.58 -29.07
C SER A 60 -2.49 -5.02 -27.67
N HIS A 61 -1.74 -3.99 -27.23
CA HIS A 61 -1.88 -3.39 -25.91
C HIS A 61 -1.76 -1.87 -25.99
N GLY A 62 -2.83 -1.18 -25.62
CA GLY A 62 -2.89 0.26 -25.43
C GLY A 62 -3.14 0.61 -23.96
N LEU A 63 -2.79 1.85 -23.61
CA LEU A 63 -3.16 2.49 -22.35
C LEU A 63 -4.54 3.11 -22.54
N HIS A 64 -5.51 2.66 -21.76
CA HIS A 64 -6.91 3.07 -21.83
C HIS A 64 -7.22 4.13 -20.78
N ALA A 65 -8.28 4.92 -20.99
CA ALA A 65 -8.69 5.94 -20.03
C ALA A 65 -8.95 5.36 -18.62
N GLY A 66 -9.42 4.12 -18.53
CA GLY A 66 -9.62 3.40 -17.27
C GLY A 66 -8.33 3.12 -16.49
N ASP A 67 -7.18 3.00 -17.16
CA ASP A 67 -5.89 2.70 -16.53
C ASP A 67 -5.37 3.86 -15.67
N VAL A 68 -5.90 5.07 -15.86
CA VAL A 68 -5.57 6.24 -15.04
C VAL A 68 -5.93 6.01 -13.56
N VAL A 69 -6.93 5.17 -13.27
CA VAL A 69 -7.33 4.85 -11.90
C VAL A 69 -6.21 4.10 -11.16
N ALA A 70 -5.38 3.33 -11.87
CA ALA A 70 -4.24 2.63 -11.28
C ALA A 70 -3.12 3.57 -10.80
N VAL A 71 -3.11 4.83 -11.26
CA VAL A 71 -2.15 5.85 -10.81
C VAL A 71 -2.39 6.21 -9.33
N VAL A 72 -3.63 6.17 -8.86
CA VAL A 72 -3.99 6.56 -7.49
C VAL A 72 -3.26 5.71 -6.43
N PRO A 73 -3.38 4.37 -6.41
CA PRO A 73 -2.65 3.57 -5.43
C PRO A 73 -1.14 3.60 -5.63
N LEU A 74 -0.65 3.77 -6.87
CA LEU A 74 0.78 3.89 -7.15
C LEU A 74 1.37 5.15 -6.50
N VAL A 75 0.73 6.30 -6.70
CA VAL A 75 1.14 7.58 -6.09
C VAL A 75 1.03 7.53 -4.57
N ALA A 76 -0.05 6.94 -4.05
CA ALA A 76 -0.22 6.77 -2.60
C ALA A 76 0.89 5.90 -1.98
N GLY A 77 1.23 4.77 -2.61
CA GLY A 77 2.31 3.89 -2.17
C GLY A 77 3.69 4.56 -2.25
N ALA A 78 3.98 5.27 -3.35
CA ALA A 78 5.22 6.00 -3.53
C ALA A 78 5.37 7.16 -2.53
N TRP A 79 4.30 7.91 -2.29
CA TRP A 79 4.30 8.99 -1.31
C TRP A 79 4.51 8.48 0.12
N LEU A 80 3.84 7.39 0.49
CA LEU A 80 4.00 6.75 1.79
C LEU A 80 5.42 6.20 1.96
N ALA A 81 5.99 5.59 0.92
CA ALA A 81 7.37 5.13 0.92
C ALA A 81 8.36 6.29 1.12
N ALA A 82 8.20 7.39 0.39
CA ALA A 82 9.02 8.59 0.55
C ALA A 82 8.88 9.21 1.96
N TRP A 83 7.69 9.17 2.54
CA TRP A 83 7.46 9.62 3.90
C TRP A 83 8.16 8.74 4.94
N CYS A 84 8.12 7.41 4.79
CA CYS A 84 8.86 6.47 5.65
C CYS A 84 10.37 6.72 5.59
N LEU A 85 10.92 6.90 4.39
CA LEU A 85 12.34 7.21 4.21
C LEU A 85 12.74 8.55 4.84
N ARG A 86 11.88 9.58 4.77
CA ARG A 86 12.13 10.87 5.42
C ARG A 86 12.11 10.77 6.94
N ARG A 87 11.29 9.89 7.51
CA ARG A 87 11.25 9.66 8.96
C ARG A 87 12.48 8.95 9.48
N ASP A 88 13.02 8.00 8.71
CA ASP A 88 14.28 7.33 9.06
C ASP A 88 15.48 8.28 9.06
N VAL A 89 15.50 9.29 8.18
CA VAL A 89 16.62 10.27 8.11
C VAL A 89 16.57 11.28 9.25
N ALA A 90 15.39 11.49 9.86
CA ALA A 90 15.18 12.46 10.93
C ALA A 90 15.29 11.85 12.35
N ALA A 91 15.46 10.54 12.47
CA ALA A 91 15.60 9.79 13.72
C ALA A 91 17.07 9.45 13.99
#